data_AF-A0A3V9S5K7-F1
#
_entry.id   AF-A0A3V9S5K7-F1
#
_cell.length_a   1.000
_cell.length_b   1.000
_cell.length_c   1.000
_cell.angle_alpha   90.00
_cell.angle_beta   90.00
_cell.angle_gamma   90.00
#
_symmetry.space_group_name_H-M   'P 1'
#
loop_
_entity.id
_entity.type
_entity.pdbx_description
1 polymer ?
#
loop_
_entity_poly.entity_id
_entity_poly.type
_entity_poly.pdbx_seq_one_letter_code
_entity_poly.pdbx_strand_id
1 'polypeptide(L)'
;MFQNSGEVIMYFGCFLFSLPFILVLIRKVLFFVGLQYNFLHSHKAGVAFGLLLIYGLIIAYIGQSYKDRICNDVMLSYYEQGINYSELTPSQRINILYASIHMPIDFKKGNDVSKYLPALEKYTYQSKIYKHKSIEEAKEETNQFMKIFTQ
;
A
#
# COMPACT_ATOMS: atom_id res chain seq x y z
N MET A 1 -11.01 1.90 14.45
CA MET A 1 -10.85 0.59 13.79
C MET A 1 -10.99 0.72 12.25
N PHE A 2 -10.23 1.65 11.63
CA PHE A 2 -10.25 1.90 10.18
C PHE A 2 -8.85 1.82 9.53
N GLN A 3 -7.82 1.40 10.27
CA GLN A 3 -6.43 1.45 9.79
C GLN A 3 -6.12 0.54 8.59
N ASN A 4 -6.92 -0.50 8.35
CA ASN A 4 -6.67 -1.47 7.27
C ASN A 4 -7.74 -1.43 6.17
N SER A 5 -8.69 -0.49 6.19
CA SER A 5 -9.79 -0.46 5.21
C SER A 5 -9.30 -0.30 3.77
N GLY A 6 -8.28 0.53 3.53
CA GLY A 6 -7.66 0.68 2.20
C GLY A 6 -7.02 -0.60 1.69
N GLU A 7 -6.34 -1.35 2.56
CA GLU A 7 -5.72 -2.63 2.23
C GLU A 7 -6.75 -3.71 1.89
N VAL A 8 -7.87 -3.77 2.63
CA VAL A 8 -8.98 -4.67 2.33
C VAL A 8 -9.61 -4.37 0.97
N ILE A 9 -9.87 -3.08 0.68
CA ILE A 9 -10.42 -2.66 -0.61
C ILE A 9 -9.45 -3.00 -1.75
N MET A 10 -8.15 -2.78 -1.54
CA MET A 10 -7.12 -3.12 -2.52
C MET A 10 -7.13 -4.62 -2.83
N TYR A 11 -7.12 -5.48 -1.80
CA TYR A 11 -7.16 -6.93 -1.98
C TYR A 11 -8.44 -7.40 -2.65
N PHE A 12 -9.58 -6.78 -2.34
CA PHE A 12 -10.84 -7.07 -3.02
C PHE A 12 -10.77 -6.72 -4.52
N GLY A 13 -10.17 -5.58 -4.86
CA GLY A 13 -9.91 -5.22 -6.26
C GLY A 13 -9.00 -6.22 -6.98
N CYS A 14 -7.89 -6.62 -6.35
CA CYS A 14 -6.99 -7.64 -6.88
C CYS A 14 -7.66 -9.01 -7.06
N PHE A 15 -8.57 -9.37 -6.15
CA PHE A 15 -9.37 -10.60 -6.27
C PHE A 15 -10.29 -10.53 -7.48
N LEU A 16 -11.04 -9.43 -7.67
CA LEU A 16 -11.90 -9.26 -8.84
C LEU A 16 -11.12 -9.26 -10.15
N PHE A 17 -9.92 -8.67 -10.16
CA PHE A 17 -9.02 -8.70 -11.31
C PHE A 17 -8.48 -10.11 -11.60
N SER A 18 -8.17 -10.91 -10.59
CA SER A 18 -7.64 -12.27 -10.77
C SER A 18 -8.72 -13.31 -11.09
N LEU A 19 -9.97 -13.06 -10.72
CA LEU A 19 -11.09 -13.98 -10.87
C LEU A 19 -11.27 -14.54 -12.30
N PRO A 20 -11.23 -13.73 -13.38
CA PRO A 20 -11.35 -14.24 -14.74
C PRO A 20 -10.27 -15.27 -15.10
N PHE A 21 -9.03 -15.04 -14.65
CA PHE A 21 -7.91 -15.96 -14.90
C PHE A 21 -8.08 -17.27 -14.13
N ILE A 22 -8.51 -17.19 -12.86
CA ILE A 22 -8.79 -18.36 -12.02
C ILE A 22 -9.88 -19.21 -12.67
N LEU A 23 -10.96 -18.59 -13.15
CA LEU A 23 -12.07 -19.31 -13.79
C LEU A 23 -11.65 -19.97 -15.11
N VAL A 24 -10.80 -19.32 -15.91
CA VAL A 24 -10.21 -19.93 -17.12
C VAL A 24 -9.33 -21.13 -16.76
N LEU A 25 -8.54 -21.02 -15.69
CA LEU A 25 -7.65 -22.10 -15.24
C LEU A 25 -8.43 -23.30 -14.72
N ILE A 26 -9.45 -23.07 -13.87
CA ILE A 26 -10.36 -24.12 -13.39
C ILE A 26 -10.99 -24.87 -14.57
N ARG A 27 -11.46 -24.14 -15.59
CA ARG A 27 -12.01 -24.78 -16.80
C ARG A 27 -11.01 -25.68 -17.50
N LYS A 28 -9.77 -25.22 -17.69
CA LYS A 28 -8.72 -26.03 -18.33
C LYS A 28 -8.45 -27.32 -17.54
N VAL A 29 -8.42 -27.24 -16.22
CA VAL A 29 -8.25 -28.41 -15.35
C VAL A 29 -9.43 -29.35 -15.46
N LEU A 30 -10.67 -28.85 -15.37
CA LEU A 30 -11.88 -29.68 -15.48
C LEU A 30 -11.98 -30.40 -16.83
N PHE A 31 -11.62 -29.72 -17.92
CA PHE A 31 -11.54 -30.32 -19.25
C PHE A 31 -10.53 -31.48 -19.28
N PHE A 32 -9.36 -31.30 -18.65
CA PHE A 32 -8.32 -32.34 -18.58
C PHE A 32 -8.76 -33.57 -17.78
N VAL A 33 -9.61 -33.39 -16.75
CA VAL A 33 -10.17 -34.48 -15.94
C VAL A 33 -11.45 -35.09 -16.59
N GLY A 34 -11.77 -34.71 -17.83
CA GLY A 34 -12.89 -35.29 -18.59
C GLY A 34 -14.27 -34.73 -18.26
N LEU A 35 -14.35 -33.68 -17.44
CA LEU A 35 -15.61 -32.99 -17.13
C LEU A 35 -15.82 -31.83 -18.12
N GLN A 36 -16.66 -32.06 -19.14
CA GLN A 36 -17.03 -31.01 -20.09
C GLN A 36 -17.94 -29.98 -19.42
N TYR A 37 -17.42 -28.78 -19.18
CA TYR A 37 -18.18 -27.65 -18.62
C TYR A 37 -18.29 -26.51 -19.66
N ASN A 38 -19.51 -26.20 -20.09
CA ASN A 38 -19.79 -25.29 -21.22
C ASN A 38 -19.92 -23.79 -20.84
N PHE A 39 -19.62 -23.41 -19.60
CA PHE A 39 -19.94 -22.09 -19.04
C PHE A 39 -19.18 -20.89 -19.67
N LEU A 40 -18.11 -21.12 -20.46
CA LEU A 40 -17.11 -20.09 -20.83
C LEU A 40 -16.98 -19.79 -22.35
N HIS A 41 -17.99 -20.09 -23.18
CA HIS A 41 -17.89 -19.87 -24.63
C HIS A 41 -18.83 -18.81 -25.23
N SER A 42 -19.61 -18.10 -24.40
CA SER A 42 -20.44 -17.02 -24.93
C SER A 42 -19.69 -15.69 -24.99
N HIS A 43 -19.96 -14.90 -26.03
CA HIS A 43 -19.51 -13.50 -26.13
C HIS A 43 -19.87 -12.69 -24.88
N LYS A 44 -21.03 -12.97 -24.24
CA LYS A 44 -21.47 -12.32 -23.00
C LYS A 44 -20.53 -12.60 -21.83
N ALA A 45 -20.01 -13.83 -21.72
CA ALA A 45 -19.02 -14.18 -20.69
C ALA A 45 -17.69 -13.44 -20.90
N GLY A 46 -17.25 -13.29 -22.15
CA GLY A 46 -16.05 -12.51 -22.49
C GLY A 46 -16.18 -11.03 -22.08
N VAL A 47 -17.32 -10.40 -22.37
CA VAL A 47 -17.60 -9.02 -21.95
C VAL A 47 -17.65 -8.90 -20.42
N ALA A 48 -18.31 -9.84 -19.73
CA ALA A 48 -18.37 -9.84 -18.27
C ALA A 48 -16.97 -9.97 -17.63
N PHE A 49 -16.09 -10.82 -18.18
CA PHE A 49 -14.71 -10.92 -17.73
C PHE A 49 -13.91 -9.64 -17.98
N GLY A 50 -14.06 -9.03 -19.15
CA GLY A 50 -13.41 -7.74 -19.45
C GLY A 50 -13.81 -6.65 -18.46
N LEU A 51 -15.10 -6.56 -18.11
CA LEU A 51 -15.59 -5.62 -17.11
C LEU A 51 -15.02 -5.93 -15.71
N LEU A 52 -14.99 -7.20 -15.29
CA LEU A 52 -14.41 -7.60 -14.00
C LEU A 52 -12.93 -7.22 -13.89
N LEU A 53 -12.15 -7.35 -14.97
CA LEU A 53 -10.76 -6.92 -15.01
C LEU A 53 -10.64 -5.40 -14.77
N ILE A 54 -11.41 -4.60 -15.51
CA ILE A 54 -11.37 -3.13 -15.42
C ILE A 54 -11.84 -2.67 -14.04
N TYR A 55 -12.97 -3.19 -13.55
CA TYR A 55 -13.49 -2.84 -12.22
C TYR A 55 -12.53 -3.28 -11.11
N GLY A 56 -11.91 -4.47 -11.23
CA GLY A 56 -10.90 -4.94 -10.30
C GLY A 56 -9.70 -3.98 -10.20
N LEU A 57 -9.19 -3.52 -11.34
CA LEU A 57 -8.10 -2.53 -11.38
C LEU A 57 -8.50 -1.19 -10.75
N ILE A 58 -9.70 -0.68 -11.07
CA ILE A 58 -10.19 0.58 -10.51
C ILE A 58 -10.34 0.47 -8.99
N ILE A 59 -10.94 -0.61 -8.49
CA ILE A 59 -11.12 -0.83 -7.05
C ILE A 59 -9.77 -1.00 -6.36
N ALA A 60 -8.83 -1.72 -6.96
CA ALA A 60 -7.48 -1.88 -6.42
C ALA A 60 -6.77 -0.52 -6.30
N TYR A 61 -6.87 0.31 -7.33
CA TYR A 61 -6.32 1.68 -7.35
C TYR A 61 -6.96 2.57 -6.28
N ILE A 62 -8.29 2.49 -6.11
CA ILE A 62 -9.01 3.23 -5.06
C ILE A 62 -8.54 2.77 -3.68
N GLY A 63 -8.44 1.45 -3.45
CA GLY A 63 -7.96 0.88 -2.19
C GLY A 63 -6.55 1.33 -1.84
N GLN A 64 -5.65 1.31 -2.83
CA GLN A 64 -4.29 1.85 -2.71
C GLN A 64 -4.32 3.33 -2.29
N SER A 65 -5.12 4.15 -2.98
CA SER A 65 -5.24 5.59 -2.68
C SER A 65 -5.80 5.87 -1.28
N TYR A 66 -6.67 5.00 -0.76
CA TYR A 66 -7.14 5.08 0.63
C TYR A 66 -6.07 4.66 1.62
N LYS A 67 -5.32 3.59 1.32
CA LYS A 67 -4.21 3.11 2.15
C LYS A 67 -3.14 4.19 2.30
N ASP A 68 -2.73 4.82 1.20
CA ASP A 68 -1.72 5.89 1.20
C ASP A 68 -2.15 7.05 2.10
N ARG A 69 -3.41 7.49 2.01
CA ARG A 69 -3.96 8.54 2.89
C ARG A 69 -3.95 8.15 4.36
N ILE A 70 -4.48 6.97 4.70
CA ILE A 70 -4.52 6.49 6.09
C ILE A 70 -3.12 6.39 6.68
N CYS A 71 -2.15 5.87 5.92
CA CYS A 71 -0.77 5.76 6.37
C CYS A 71 -0.12 7.12 6.61
N ASN A 72 -0.34 8.09 5.72
CA ASN A 72 0.13 9.47 5.87
C ASN A 72 -0.52 10.18 7.07
N ASP A 73 -1.83 10.00 7.28
CA ASP A 73 -2.56 10.56 8.42
C ASP A 73 -2.09 9.98 9.76
N VAL A 74 -1.82 8.66 9.81
CA VAL A 74 -1.26 8.00 11.01
C VAL A 74 0.13 8.54 11.32
N MET A 75 0.97 8.78 10.31
CA MET A 75 2.29 9.39 10.49
C MET A 75 2.21 10.83 11.00
N LEU A 76 1.31 11.62 10.42
CA LEU A 76 1.09 13.00 10.86
C LEU A 76 0.56 13.04 12.30
N SER A 77 -0.42 12.20 12.63
CA SER A 77 -0.95 12.07 13.99
C SER A 77 0.13 11.69 15.01
N TYR A 78 1.05 10.80 14.65
CA TYR A 78 2.21 10.44 15.49
C TYR A 78 3.10 11.65 15.79
N TYR A 79 3.28 12.55 14.83
CA TYR A 79 4.07 13.76 15.00
C TYR A 79 3.32 14.79 15.84
N GLU A 80 2.07 15.11 15.48
CA GLU A 80 1.25 16.14 16.13
C GLU A 80 0.95 15.82 17.60
N GLN A 81 0.75 14.54 17.93
CA GLN A 81 0.50 14.10 19.31
C GLN A 81 1.78 13.95 20.14
N GLY A 82 2.95 14.18 19.56
CA GLY A 82 4.22 14.10 20.29
C GLY A 82 4.61 12.68 20.75
N ILE A 83 3.94 11.64 20.25
CA ILE A 83 4.15 10.24 20.66
C ILE A 83 5.60 9.82 20.40
N ASN A 84 6.18 9.00 21.29
CA ASN A 84 7.49 8.39 21.08
C ASN A 84 7.39 7.12 20.23
N TYR A 85 8.42 6.82 19.45
CA TYR A 85 8.47 5.61 18.63
C TYR A 85 8.22 4.31 19.43
N SER A 86 8.72 4.24 20.67
CA SER A 86 8.53 3.10 21.58
C SER A 86 7.05 2.86 21.93
N GLU A 87 6.23 3.92 21.97
CA GLU A 87 4.81 3.88 22.34
C GLU A 87 3.90 3.56 21.14
N LEU A 88 4.43 3.61 19.92
CA LEU A 88 3.69 3.21 18.73
C LEU A 88 3.30 1.74 18.78
N THR A 89 2.02 1.47 18.54
CA THR A 89 1.53 0.11 18.33
C THR A 89 2.17 -0.51 17.07
N PRO A 90 2.28 -1.85 16.99
CA PRO A 90 2.81 -2.52 15.80
C PRO A 90 2.11 -2.08 14.49
N SER A 91 0.78 -1.94 14.50
CA SER A 91 0.01 -1.48 13.34
C SER A 91 0.35 -0.06 12.91
N GLN A 92 0.52 0.86 13.86
CA GLN A 92 0.95 2.23 13.54
C GLN A 92 2.37 2.23 12.95
N ARG A 93 3.30 1.43 13.50
CA ARG A 93 4.66 1.31 12.94
C ARG A 93 4.64 0.82 11.50
N ILE A 94 3.82 -0.17 11.18
CA ILE A 94 3.66 -0.68 9.80
C ILE A 94 3.12 0.41 8.87
N ASN A 95 2.11 1.16 9.30
CA ASN A 95 1.53 2.24 8.51
C ASN A 95 2.52 3.37 8.24
N ILE A 96 3.28 3.79 9.27
CA ILE A 96 4.28 4.84 9.12
C ILE A 96 5.47 4.35 8.28
N LEU A 97 5.90 3.10 8.46
CA LEU A 97 6.91 2.49 7.61
C LEU A 97 6.48 2.49 6.14
N TYR A 98 5.24 2.09 5.86
CA TYR A 98 4.67 2.11 4.53
C TYR A 98 4.69 3.54 3.94
N ALA A 99 4.24 4.54 4.68
CA ALA A 99 4.32 5.95 4.29
C ALA A 99 5.76 6.38 3.99
N SER A 100 6.72 6.01 4.85
CA SER A 100 8.14 6.39 4.66
C SER A 100 8.77 5.84 3.37
N ILE A 101 8.27 4.69 2.88
CA ILE A 101 8.73 4.08 1.63
C ILE A 101 8.05 4.73 0.41
N HIS A 102 6.77 5.07 0.51
CA HIS A 102 5.97 5.55 -0.62
C HIS A 102 6.09 7.07 -0.82
N MET A 103 6.34 7.83 0.23
CA MET A 103 6.46 9.29 0.17
C MET A 103 7.57 9.80 -0.78
N PRO A 104 8.77 9.20 -0.83
CA PRO A 104 9.77 9.52 -1.86
C PRO A 104 9.26 9.30 -3.30
N ILE A 105 8.41 8.28 -3.51
CA ILE A 105 7.84 7.97 -4.82
C ILE A 105 6.81 9.04 -5.19
N ASP A 106 5.97 9.46 -4.23
CA ASP A 106 4.98 10.51 -4.45
C ASP A 106 5.64 11.86 -4.73
N PHE A 107 6.71 12.21 -4.00
CA PHE A 107 7.51 13.39 -4.28
C PHE A 107 8.08 13.37 -5.71
N LYS A 108 8.66 12.25 -6.15
CA LYS A 108 9.17 12.09 -7.52
C LYS A 108 8.10 12.18 -8.61
N LYS A 109 6.84 11.91 -8.28
CA LYS A 109 5.69 12.11 -9.18
C LYS A 109 5.22 13.57 -9.25
N GLY A 110 5.83 14.46 -8.46
CA GLY A 110 5.46 15.88 -8.39
C GLY A 110 4.36 16.19 -7.37
N ASN A 111 4.00 15.24 -6.49
CA ASN A 111 3.03 15.52 -5.44
C ASN A 111 3.68 16.33 -4.32
N ASP A 112 2.94 17.30 -3.77
CA ASP A 112 3.37 18.03 -2.59
C ASP A 112 3.28 17.14 -1.35
N VAL A 113 4.43 16.85 -0.75
CA VAL A 113 4.58 16.07 0.49
C VAL A 113 5.11 16.91 1.65
N SER A 114 5.29 18.22 1.46
CA SER A 114 5.94 19.14 2.42
C SER A 114 5.36 19.04 3.84
N LYS A 115 4.02 18.94 3.93
CA LYS A 115 3.28 18.78 5.18
C LYS A 115 3.76 17.58 6.03
N TYR A 116 4.24 16.52 5.39
CA TYR A 116 4.58 15.26 6.05
C TYR A 116 6.07 15.13 6.39
N LEU A 117 6.93 15.99 5.82
CA LEU A 117 8.38 15.90 6.00
C LEU A 117 8.83 15.98 7.47
N PRO A 118 8.27 16.84 8.34
CA PRO A 118 8.67 16.88 9.75
C PRO A 118 8.34 15.58 10.49
N ALA A 119 7.18 14.99 10.17
CA ALA A 119 6.75 13.72 10.75
C ALA A 119 7.63 12.55 10.29
N LEU A 120 8.00 12.55 9.00
CA LEU A 120 8.88 11.57 8.39
C LEU A 120 10.30 11.63 8.95
N GLU A 121 10.84 12.84 9.14
CA GLU A 121 12.15 13.06 9.74
C GLU A 121 12.19 12.54 11.19
N LYS A 122 11.21 12.96 12.02
CA LYS A 122 11.07 12.49 13.41
C LYS A 122 11.00 10.96 13.46
N TYR A 123 10.17 10.34 12.63
CA TYR A 123 10.03 8.89 12.59
C TYR A 123 11.34 8.20 12.19
N THR A 124 11.98 8.66 11.12
CA THR A 124 13.21 8.05 10.59
C THR A 124 14.31 8.08 11.63
N TYR A 125 14.50 9.23 12.29
CA TYR A 125 15.47 9.39 13.36
C TYR A 125 15.19 8.47 14.56
N GLN A 126 13.97 8.53 15.12
CA GLN A 126 13.62 7.74 16.30
C GLN A 126 13.63 6.23 16.02
N SER A 127 13.24 5.81 14.82
CA SER A 127 13.28 4.39 14.43
C SER A 127 14.70 3.82 14.36
N LYS A 128 15.69 4.65 13.98
CA LYS A 128 17.11 4.27 13.92
C LYS A 128 17.72 4.15 15.30
N ILE A 129 17.43 5.11 16.18
CA ILE A 129 17.83 5.04 17.59
C ILE A 129 17.24 3.79 18.25
N TYR A 130 15.96 3.51 18.01
CA TYR A 130 15.31 2.32 18.54
C TYR A 130 15.94 1.02 18.04
N LYS A 131 16.49 1.00 16.82
CA LYS A 131 17.24 -0.14 16.25
C LYS A 131 18.69 -0.25 16.76
N HIS A 132 19.02 0.41 17.86
CA HIS A 132 20.34 0.39 18.52
C HIS A 132 21.46 1.10 17.75
N LYS A 133 21.16 2.04 16.86
CA LYS A 133 22.18 2.90 16.25
C LYS A 133 22.60 4.02 17.21
N SER A 134 23.83 4.50 17.04
CA SER A 134 24.30 5.69 17.75
C SER A 134 23.48 6.93 17.34
N ILE A 135 23.41 7.93 18.20
CA ILE A 135 22.70 9.18 17.93
C ILE A 135 23.26 9.88 16.69
N GLU A 136 24.58 9.86 16.53
CA GLU A 136 25.30 10.48 15.42
C GLU A 136 24.99 9.79 14.09
N GLU A 137 25.09 8.46 14.04
CA GLU A 137 24.73 7.66 12.85
C GLU A 137 23.25 7.82 12.49
N ALA A 138 22.37 7.79 13.50
CA ALA A 138 20.94 7.97 13.28
C ALA A 138 20.62 9.33 12.65
N LYS A 139 21.33 10.39 13.08
CA LYS A 139 21.18 11.74 12.52
C LYS A 139 21.73 11.82 11.09
N GLU A 140 22.92 11.29 10.85
CA GLU A 140 23.55 11.32 9.51
C GLU A 140 22.70 10.59 8.47
N GLU A 141 22.28 9.36 8.76
CA GLU A 141 21.44 8.61 7.82
C GLU A 141 20.07 9.26 7.63
N THR A 142 19.54 9.93 8.67
CA THR A 142 18.25 10.64 8.55
C THR A 142 18.41 11.82 7.62
N ASN A 143 19.46 12.62 7.77
CA ASN A 143 19.79 13.70 6.85
C ASN A 143 19.99 13.19 5.42
N GLN A 144 20.70 12.07 5.25
CA GLN A 144 20.90 11.45 3.93
C GLN A 144 19.58 11.03 3.28
N PHE A 145 18.66 10.46 4.07
CA PHE A 145 17.33 10.14 3.58
C PHE A 145 16.51 11.39 3.24
N MET A 146 16.56 12.43 4.09
CA MET A 146 15.80 13.67 3.87
C MET A 146 16.29 14.45 2.65
N LYS A 147 17.55 14.28 2.21
CA LYS A 147 18.07 14.88 0.97
C LYS A 147 17.24 14.53 -0.28
N ILE A 148 16.51 13.40 -0.27
CA ILE A 148 15.63 12.99 -1.38
C ILE A 148 14.56 14.05 -1.66
N PHE A 149 14.15 14.82 -0.65
CA PHE A 149 13.06 15.80 -0.73
C PHE A 149 13.54 17.25 -0.96
N THR A 150 14.85 17.45 -1.09
CA THR A 150 15.47 18.77 -1.28
C THR A 150 16.16 18.93 -2.64
N GLN A 151 16.17 17.88 -3.46
CA GLN A 151 16.73 17.82 -4.81
C GLN A 151 15.61 17.97 -5.83
#